data_AF-A0A839XVZ7-F1
#
_entry.id   AF-A0A839XVZ7-F1
#
_cell.length_a   1.000
_cell.length_b   1.000
_cell.length_c   1.000
_cell.angle_alpha   90.00
_cell.angle_beta   90.00
_cell.angle_gamma   90.00
#
_symmetry.space_group_name_H-M   'P 1'
#
loop_
_entity.id
_entity.type
_entity.pdbx_description
1 polymer ?
#
loop_
_entity_poly.entity_id
_entity_poly.type
_entity_poly.pdbx_seq_one_letter_code
_entity_poly.pdbx_strand_id
1 'polypeptide(L)'
;MLPAAVLLDPRYRVPPAPPADAGVAWLRASVPRFTDGPAHTRRRALVDRLLAGLPGLPDPGGDPTTALLLALGLPAGCRADVELVAGAYQPHAPQSAVADAAADRLVDRCGGRTEEAAARVCVLVQAHAAMQALLAQLRAGAPGPPVPVTRRVGPDGRTVEVDLAGAPFGAGPHACPGRALAEARAAAVPR
;
A
#
# COMPACT_ATOMS: atom_id res chain seq x y z
N MET A 1 -15.49 15.33 4.03
CA MET A 1 -14.09 14.94 4.29
C MET A 1 -13.51 15.84 5.37
N LEU A 2 -12.66 15.27 6.23
CA LEU A 2 -11.87 16.01 7.22
C LEU A 2 -10.50 16.42 6.65
N PRO A 3 -9.84 17.46 7.18
CA PRO A 3 -8.52 17.89 6.74
C PRO A 3 -7.41 16.93 7.20
N ALA A 4 -6.26 16.94 6.50
CA ALA A 4 -5.09 16.12 6.80
C ALA A 4 -4.51 16.29 8.22
N ALA A 5 -4.78 17.41 8.91
CA ALA A 5 -4.36 17.63 10.29
C ALA A 5 -4.83 16.52 11.25
N VAL A 6 -5.97 15.89 10.94
CA VAL A 6 -6.54 14.76 11.70
C VAL A 6 -5.60 13.54 11.72
N LEU A 7 -4.70 13.38 10.75
CA LEU A 7 -3.74 12.27 10.72
C LEU A 7 -2.73 12.30 11.86
N LEU A 8 -2.56 13.45 12.53
CA LEU A 8 -1.68 13.63 13.69
C LEU A 8 -2.42 13.50 15.02
N ASP A 9 -3.76 13.45 15.00
CA ASP A 9 -4.57 13.32 16.21
C ASP A 9 -4.72 11.83 16.58
N PRO A 10 -4.17 11.38 17.73
CA PRO A 10 -4.19 9.98 18.13
C PRO A 10 -5.61 9.44 18.41
N ARG A 11 -6.62 10.30 18.54
CA ARG A 11 -8.02 9.89 18.69
C ARG A 11 -8.63 9.40 17.38
N TYR A 12 -8.01 9.70 16.23
CA TYR A 12 -8.43 9.22 14.93
C TYR A 12 -7.58 8.01 14.52
N ARG A 13 -8.18 6.84 14.64
CA ARG A 13 -7.52 5.55 14.47
C ARG A 13 -7.66 5.02 13.05
N VAL A 14 -6.81 4.10 12.61
CA VAL A 14 -7.06 3.42 11.34
C VAL A 14 -8.22 2.43 11.49
N PRO A 15 -9.11 2.28 10.49
CA PRO A 15 -10.13 1.25 10.52
C PRO A 15 -9.47 -0.14 10.58
N PRO A 16 -9.75 -0.96 11.61
CA PRO A 16 -9.13 -2.26 11.74
C PRO A 16 -9.66 -3.24 10.69
N ALA A 17 -8.81 -4.13 10.21
CA ALA A 17 -9.23 -5.28 9.42
C ALA A 17 -9.58 -6.46 10.33
N PRO A 18 -10.74 -7.13 10.15
CA PRO A 18 -11.07 -8.34 10.89
C PRO A 18 -10.03 -9.45 10.67
N PRO A 19 -9.73 -10.29 11.69
CA PRO A 19 -8.89 -11.48 11.51
C PRO A 19 -9.48 -12.43 10.46
N ALA A 20 -8.61 -13.10 9.73
CA ALA A 20 -8.96 -14.15 8.78
C ALA A 20 -7.75 -15.06 8.53
N ASP A 21 -7.99 -16.27 8.04
CA ASP A 21 -6.94 -17.29 7.88
C ASP A 21 -6.37 -17.41 6.45
N ALA A 22 -7.01 -16.79 5.46
CA ALA A 22 -6.59 -16.84 4.05
C ALA A 22 -6.98 -15.60 3.24
N GLY A 23 -6.47 -15.53 2.01
CA GLY A 23 -6.86 -14.56 0.99
C GLY A 23 -6.52 -13.10 1.33
N VAL A 24 -7.25 -12.18 0.70
CA VAL A 24 -7.06 -10.73 0.89
C VAL A 24 -7.40 -10.31 2.31
N ALA A 25 -8.37 -10.98 2.95
CA ALA A 25 -8.74 -10.71 4.33
C ALA A 25 -7.57 -10.98 5.31
N TRP A 26 -6.88 -12.12 5.17
CA TRP A 26 -5.69 -12.43 5.97
C TRP A 26 -4.58 -11.39 5.74
N LEU A 27 -4.37 -11.00 4.48
CA LEU A 27 -3.38 -9.98 4.15
C LEU A 27 -3.70 -8.67 4.86
N ARG A 28 -4.94 -8.16 4.77
CA ARG A 28 -5.36 -6.92 5.46
C ARG A 28 -5.16 -7.02 6.98
N ALA A 29 -5.46 -8.16 7.58
CA ALA A 29 -5.28 -8.38 9.02
C ALA A 29 -3.80 -8.43 9.46
N SER A 30 -2.87 -8.68 8.53
CA SER A 30 -1.46 -8.97 8.81
C SER A 30 -0.49 -7.83 8.47
N VAL A 31 -0.98 -6.71 7.93
CA VAL A 31 -0.17 -5.58 7.44
C VAL A 31 -0.28 -4.35 8.33
N PRO A 32 0.67 -3.40 8.29
CA PRO A 32 0.61 -2.21 9.15
C PRO A 32 -0.54 -1.24 8.77
N ARG A 33 -1.01 -1.24 7.52
CA ARG A 33 -1.99 -0.26 7.01
C ARG A 33 -3.31 -0.20 7.78
N PHE A 34 -3.74 -1.33 8.34
CA PHE A 34 -5.05 -1.48 9.00
C PHE A 34 -4.91 -1.82 10.49
N THR A 35 -3.79 -1.44 11.12
CA THR A 35 -3.55 -1.66 12.54
C THR A 35 -2.85 -0.46 13.17
N ASP A 36 -2.96 -0.31 14.48
CA ASP A 36 -2.31 0.74 15.26
C ASP A 36 -1.47 0.13 16.39
N GLY A 37 -0.70 0.96 17.09
CA GLY A 37 -0.01 0.58 18.32
C GLY A 37 1.18 -0.37 18.11
N PRO A 38 1.44 -1.30 19.06
CA PRO A 38 2.62 -2.17 18.99
C PRO A 38 2.65 -3.09 17.77
N ALA A 39 1.49 -3.61 17.35
CA ALA A 39 1.39 -4.44 16.14
C ALA A 39 1.72 -3.65 14.88
N HIS A 40 1.22 -2.42 14.77
CA HIS A 40 1.63 -1.49 13.71
C HIS A 40 3.13 -1.28 13.70
N THR A 41 3.72 -0.95 14.85
CA THR A 41 5.15 -0.63 14.96
C THR A 41 6.03 -1.79 14.47
N ARG A 42 5.73 -3.02 14.92
CA ARG A 42 6.45 -4.24 14.50
C ARG A 42 6.32 -4.49 12.99
N ARG A 43 5.10 -4.46 12.46
CA ARG A 43 4.83 -4.72 11.03
C ARG A 43 5.35 -3.60 10.13
N ARG A 44 5.33 -2.37 10.61
CA ARG A 44 5.88 -1.20 9.92
C ARG A 44 7.40 -1.29 9.80
N ALA A 45 8.09 -1.74 10.85
CA ALA A 45 9.53 -1.97 10.80
C ALA A 45 9.94 -3.03 9.76
N LEU A 46 9.08 -4.01 9.46
CA LEU A 46 9.32 -4.95 8.34
C LEU A 46 9.23 -4.24 6.99
N VAL A 47 8.21 -3.42 6.78
CA VAL A 47 8.04 -2.63 5.55
C VAL A 47 9.20 -1.64 5.36
N ASP A 48 9.59 -0.92 6.41
CA ASP A 48 10.67 0.06 6.33
C ASP A 48 12.01 -0.62 6.00
N ARG A 49 12.32 -1.78 6.62
CA ARG A 49 13.51 -2.57 6.27
C ARG A 49 13.48 -3.06 4.82
N LEU A 50 12.33 -3.53 4.34
CA LEU A 50 12.18 -3.95 2.95
C LEU A 50 12.47 -2.80 1.99
N LEU A 51 11.86 -1.64 2.20
CA LEU A 51 12.03 -0.49 1.30
C LEU A 51 13.45 0.09 1.36
N ALA A 52 14.09 0.11 2.53
CA ALA A 52 15.48 0.55 2.66
C ALA A 52 16.48 -0.35 1.91
N GLY A 53 16.14 -1.63 1.75
CA GLY A 53 16.94 -2.59 0.99
C GLY A 53 16.66 -2.62 -0.51
N LEU A 54 15.64 -1.89 -1.00
CA LEU A 54 15.35 -1.87 -2.42
C LEU A 54 16.36 -1.00 -3.16
N PRO A 55 16.99 -1.50 -4.24
CA PRO A 55 17.66 -0.62 -5.19
C PRO A 55 16.60 0.32 -5.78
N GLY A 56 16.94 1.61 -5.96
CA GLY A 56 16.05 2.55 -6.64
C GLY A 56 15.58 1.97 -7.99
N LEU A 57 14.30 2.11 -8.33
CA LEU A 57 13.70 1.48 -9.52
C LEU A 57 14.35 2.03 -10.80
N PRO A 58 15.15 1.25 -11.54
CA PRO A 58 15.67 1.67 -12.82
C PRO A 58 14.61 1.46 -13.91
N ASP A 59 14.70 2.27 -14.97
CA ASP A 59 13.77 2.39 -16.11
C ASP A 59 12.44 3.14 -15.85
N PRO A 60 12.40 4.47 -16.08
CA PRO A 60 11.16 5.25 -16.02
C PRO A 60 10.09 4.86 -17.06
N GLY A 61 10.46 4.15 -18.14
CA GLY A 61 9.55 3.64 -19.17
C GLY A 61 8.93 2.28 -18.84
N GLY A 62 9.55 1.51 -17.94
CA GLY A 62 9.12 0.16 -17.55
C GLY A 62 7.94 0.13 -16.58
N ASP A 63 7.25 -1.01 -16.47
CA ASP A 63 6.18 -1.21 -15.50
C ASP A 63 6.75 -1.24 -14.06
N PRO A 64 6.37 -0.29 -13.18
CA PRO A 64 6.96 -0.18 -11.85
C PRO A 64 6.64 -1.38 -10.96
N THR A 65 5.52 -2.05 -11.21
CA THR A 65 5.12 -3.26 -10.47
C THR A 65 6.09 -4.40 -10.76
N THR A 66 6.41 -4.60 -12.03
CA THR A 66 7.37 -5.61 -12.48
C THR A 66 8.77 -5.34 -11.93
N ALA A 67 9.23 -4.09 -11.99
CA ALA A 67 10.53 -3.72 -11.42
C ALA A 67 10.59 -3.99 -9.91
N LEU A 68 9.53 -3.71 -9.16
CA LEU A 68 9.44 -4.00 -7.73
C LEU A 68 9.37 -5.51 -7.44
N LEU A 69 8.67 -6.30 -8.25
CA LEU A 69 8.68 -7.77 -8.16
C LEU A 69 10.10 -8.31 -8.29
N LEU A 70 10.82 -7.90 -9.34
CA LEU A 70 12.20 -8.34 -9.59
C LEU A 70 13.15 -7.91 -8.46
N ALA A 71 13.02 -6.69 -7.97
CA ALA A 71 13.83 -6.19 -6.85
C ALA A 71 13.58 -6.97 -5.54
N LEU A 72 12.38 -7.53 -5.37
CA LEU A 72 12.04 -8.42 -4.26
C LEU A 72 12.36 -9.90 -4.54
N GLY A 73 13.04 -10.22 -5.66
CA GLY A 73 13.40 -11.58 -6.03
C GLY A 73 12.20 -12.44 -6.47
N LEU A 74 11.11 -11.82 -6.93
CA LEU A 74 9.90 -12.50 -7.40
C LEU A 74 9.82 -12.48 -8.94
N PRO A 75 9.23 -13.52 -9.57
CA PRO A 75 9.08 -13.55 -11.01
C PRO A 75 8.15 -12.43 -11.53
N ALA A 76 8.49 -11.84 -12.69
CA ALA A 76 7.64 -10.85 -13.37
C ALA A 76 6.22 -11.37 -13.66
N GLY A 77 6.07 -12.69 -13.87
CA GLY A 77 4.76 -13.33 -14.06
C GLY A 77 3.80 -13.19 -12.88
N CYS A 78 4.26 -12.77 -11.69
CA CYS A 78 3.41 -12.45 -10.55
C CYS A 78 2.63 -11.12 -10.72
N ARG A 79 2.91 -10.31 -11.73
CA ARG A 79 2.26 -9.01 -11.94
C ARG A 79 0.73 -9.11 -11.97
N ALA A 80 0.18 -10.12 -12.65
CA ALA A 80 -1.27 -10.32 -12.75
C ALA A 80 -1.90 -10.60 -11.37
N ASP A 81 -1.22 -11.37 -10.52
CA ASP A 81 -1.68 -11.62 -9.15
C ASP A 81 -1.64 -10.33 -8.32
N VAL A 82 -0.60 -9.50 -8.46
CA VAL A 82 -0.52 -8.20 -7.77
C VAL A 82 -1.68 -7.29 -8.18
N GLU A 83 -2.00 -7.23 -9.46
CA GLU A 83 -3.09 -6.42 -10.01
C GLU A 83 -4.46 -6.86 -9.46
N LEU A 84 -4.74 -8.17 -9.47
CA LEU A 84 -5.96 -8.75 -8.91
C LEU A 84 -6.11 -8.43 -7.41
N VAL A 85 -5.04 -8.62 -6.64
CA VAL A 85 -5.06 -8.35 -5.20
C VAL A 85 -5.19 -6.84 -4.94
N ALA A 86 -4.53 -5.99 -5.71
CA ALA A 86 -4.63 -4.54 -5.58
C ALA A 86 -6.04 -4.01 -5.84
N GLY A 87 -6.73 -4.56 -6.85
CA GLY A 87 -8.13 -4.24 -7.11
C GLY A 87 -9.06 -4.58 -5.94
N ALA A 88 -8.75 -5.63 -5.18
CA ALA A 88 -9.51 -6.05 -4.01
C ALA A 88 -8.92 -5.56 -2.68
N TYR A 89 -7.80 -4.83 -2.63
CA TYR A 89 -7.04 -4.66 -1.38
C TYR A 89 -7.73 -3.78 -0.34
N GLN A 90 -8.44 -2.74 -0.77
CA GLN A 90 -9.10 -1.84 0.18
C GLN A 90 -10.33 -2.51 0.79
N PRO A 91 -10.62 -2.35 2.10
CA PRO A 91 -11.76 -3.01 2.76
C PRO A 91 -13.15 -2.73 2.15
N HIS A 92 -13.29 -1.63 1.40
CA HIS A 92 -14.53 -1.25 0.72
C HIS A 92 -14.57 -1.66 -0.75
N ALA A 93 -13.48 -2.21 -1.28
CA ALA A 93 -13.44 -2.74 -2.64
C ALA A 93 -14.09 -4.12 -2.68
N PRO A 94 -14.78 -4.48 -3.78
CA PRO A 94 -15.31 -5.82 -3.96
C PRO A 94 -14.20 -6.87 -3.85
N GLN A 95 -14.44 -7.89 -3.04
CA GLN A 95 -13.56 -9.04 -2.89
C GLN A 95 -14.12 -10.21 -3.71
N SER A 96 -13.24 -11.01 -4.30
CA SER A 96 -13.62 -12.17 -5.10
C SER A 96 -12.70 -13.36 -4.80
N ALA A 97 -13.20 -14.57 -5.03
CA ALA A 97 -12.42 -15.80 -4.86
C ALA A 97 -11.14 -15.81 -5.74
N VAL A 98 -11.16 -15.15 -6.89
CA VAL A 98 -10.00 -15.01 -7.78
C VAL A 98 -8.92 -14.13 -7.14
N ALA A 99 -9.32 -13.02 -6.52
CA ALA A 99 -8.39 -12.14 -5.79
C ALA A 99 -7.84 -12.82 -4.54
N ASP A 100 -8.66 -13.60 -3.82
CA ASP A 100 -8.22 -14.37 -2.67
C ASP A 100 -7.20 -15.44 -3.05
N ALA A 101 -7.45 -16.20 -4.11
CA ALA A 101 -6.50 -17.19 -4.61
C ALA A 101 -5.19 -16.53 -5.10
N ALA A 102 -5.26 -15.33 -5.70
CA ALA A 102 -4.07 -14.56 -6.08
C ALA A 102 -3.27 -14.10 -4.85
N ALA A 103 -3.95 -13.65 -3.79
CA ALA A 103 -3.31 -13.27 -2.53
C ALA A 103 -2.58 -14.47 -1.92
N ASP A 104 -3.23 -15.64 -1.82
CA ASP A 104 -2.61 -16.84 -1.26
C ASP A 104 -1.37 -17.27 -2.07
N ARG A 105 -1.43 -17.25 -3.41
CA ARG A 105 -0.26 -17.52 -4.26
C ARG A 105 0.91 -16.57 -4.02
N LEU A 106 0.65 -15.26 -3.89
CA LEU A 106 1.70 -14.28 -3.60
C LEU A 106 2.32 -14.51 -2.22
N VAL A 107 1.48 -14.82 -1.22
CA VAL A 107 1.92 -15.11 0.15
C VAL A 107 2.80 -16.34 0.19
N ASP A 108 2.39 -17.43 -0.47
CA ASP A 108 3.19 -18.65 -0.56
C ASP A 108 4.55 -18.39 -1.21
N ARG A 109 4.59 -17.64 -2.32
CA ARG A 109 5.84 -17.23 -2.98
C ARG A 109 6.72 -16.32 -2.11
N CYS A 110 6.12 -15.60 -1.17
CA CYS A 110 6.84 -14.74 -0.24
C CYS A 110 7.30 -15.46 1.04
N GLY A 111 7.03 -16.77 1.18
CA GLY A 111 7.45 -17.58 2.33
C GLY A 111 6.32 -18.05 3.23
N GLY A 112 5.07 -18.04 2.75
CA GLY A 112 3.89 -18.50 3.50
C GLY A 112 3.33 -17.46 4.46
N ARG A 113 2.39 -17.86 5.31
CA ARG A 113 1.61 -16.96 6.18
C ARG A 113 2.42 -16.41 7.38
N THR A 114 3.34 -15.50 7.08
CA THR A 114 4.20 -14.79 8.04
C THR A 114 4.02 -13.27 7.92
N GLU A 115 4.47 -12.50 8.93
CA GLU A 115 4.44 -11.03 8.85
C GLU A 115 5.42 -10.52 7.78
N GLU A 116 6.55 -11.20 7.58
CA GLU A 116 7.53 -10.92 6.52
C GLU A 116 6.89 -11.05 5.14
N ALA A 117 6.16 -12.14 4.89
CA ALA A 117 5.46 -12.33 3.63
C ALA A 117 4.35 -11.29 3.43
N ALA A 118 3.57 -11.01 4.49
CA ALA A 118 2.55 -9.96 4.46
C ALA A 118 3.15 -8.59 4.13
N ALA A 119 4.31 -8.25 4.68
CA ALA A 119 5.02 -7.00 4.39
C ALA A 119 5.46 -6.91 2.92
N ARG A 120 5.98 -8.00 2.34
CA ARG A 120 6.36 -8.06 0.90
C ARG A 120 5.15 -7.87 -0.01
N VAL A 121 4.06 -8.60 0.22
CA VAL A 121 2.82 -8.47 -0.57
C VAL A 121 2.18 -7.08 -0.38
N CYS A 122 2.20 -6.54 0.84
CA CYS A 122 1.72 -5.20 1.15
C CYS A 122 2.42 -4.11 0.34
N VAL A 123 3.75 -4.18 0.24
CA VAL A 123 4.56 -3.25 -0.55
C VAL A 123 4.16 -3.34 -2.03
N LEU A 124 4.10 -4.55 -2.60
CA LEU A 124 3.72 -4.76 -4.00
C LEU A 124 2.34 -4.19 -4.33
N VAL A 125 1.33 -4.54 -3.54
CA VAL A 125 -0.07 -4.21 -3.78
C VAL A 125 -0.35 -2.72 -3.63
N GLN A 126 0.17 -2.09 -2.58
CA GLN A 126 -0.01 -0.65 -2.39
C GLN A 126 0.78 0.18 -3.40
N ALA A 127 2.02 -0.25 -3.70
CA ALA A 127 2.85 0.42 -4.68
C ALA A 127 2.24 0.33 -6.08
N HIS A 128 1.66 -0.81 -6.47
CA HIS A 128 0.97 -0.97 -7.75
C HIS A 128 -0.12 0.11 -7.92
N ALA A 129 -1.10 0.16 -7.03
CA ALA A 129 -2.20 1.11 -7.15
C ALA A 129 -1.72 2.57 -7.12
N ALA A 130 -0.83 2.92 -6.19
CA ALA A 130 -0.33 4.29 -6.04
C ALA A 130 0.54 4.73 -7.23
N MET A 131 1.40 3.86 -7.75
CA MET A 131 2.26 4.20 -8.89
C MET A 131 1.50 4.25 -10.22
N GLN A 132 0.49 3.39 -10.43
CA GLN A 132 -0.37 3.50 -11.62
C GLN A 132 -1.14 4.84 -11.62
N ALA A 133 -1.68 5.24 -10.46
CA ALA A 133 -2.34 6.54 -10.32
C ALA A 133 -1.38 7.72 -10.53
N LEU A 134 -0.16 7.63 -9.98
CA LEU A 134 0.88 8.65 -10.17
C LEU A 134 1.27 8.80 -11.65
N LEU A 135 1.52 7.69 -12.35
CA LEU A 135 1.86 7.70 -13.77
C LEU A 135 0.73 8.25 -14.62
N ALA A 136 -0.52 7.92 -14.31
CA ALA A 136 -1.69 8.48 -14.98
C ALA A 136 -1.80 10.00 -14.78
N GLN A 137 -1.58 10.49 -13.56
CA GLN A 137 -1.55 11.92 -13.24
C GLN A 137 -0.44 12.66 -13.99
N LEU A 138 0.78 12.11 -14.01
CA LEU A 138 1.91 12.69 -14.73
C LEU A 138 1.62 12.80 -16.23
N ARG A 139 1.07 11.75 -16.85
CA ARG A 139 0.68 11.75 -18.27
C ARG A 139 -0.43 12.77 -18.59
N ALA A 140 -1.36 12.96 -17.67
CA ALA A 140 -2.47 13.90 -17.82
C ALA A 140 -2.10 15.35 -17.45
N GLY A 141 -0.89 15.59 -16.92
CA GLY A 141 -0.53 16.89 -16.34
C GLY A 141 -1.40 17.29 -15.15
N ALA A 142 -2.04 16.33 -14.46
CA ALA A 142 -2.98 16.58 -13.39
C ALA A 142 -2.25 16.56 -12.03
N PRO A 143 -2.10 17.72 -11.35
CA PRO A 143 -1.45 17.75 -10.05
C PRO A 143 -2.35 17.16 -8.96
N GLY A 144 -1.74 16.58 -7.94
CA GLY A 144 -2.44 16.09 -6.76
C GLY A 144 -1.85 14.80 -6.20
N PRO A 145 -2.35 14.33 -5.06
CA PRO A 145 -1.97 13.03 -4.52
C PRO A 145 -2.51 11.88 -5.39
N PRO A 146 -1.70 10.84 -5.70
CA PRO A 146 -2.17 9.63 -6.37
C PRO A 146 -3.24 8.87 -5.57
N VAL A 147 -3.21 9.02 -4.25
CA VAL A 147 -4.23 8.53 -3.33
C VAL A 147 -4.86 9.75 -2.65
N PRO A 148 -6.01 10.24 -3.11
CA PRO A 148 -6.56 11.52 -2.64
C PRO A 148 -7.26 11.44 -1.29
N VAL A 149 -7.70 10.26 -0.89
CA VAL A 149 -8.52 10.06 0.30
C VAL A 149 -8.02 8.87 1.10
N THR A 150 -8.00 9.02 2.43
CA THR A 150 -7.87 7.89 3.37
C THR A 150 -9.03 7.87 4.36
N ARG A 151 -9.15 6.80 5.14
CA ARG A 151 -10.22 6.65 6.13
C ARG A 151 -9.66 6.54 7.55
N ARG A 152 -10.40 7.08 8.51
CA ARG A 152 -10.13 7.00 9.96
C ARG A 152 -11.40 6.65 10.70
N VAL A 153 -11.26 6.03 11.86
CA VAL A 153 -12.34 5.90 12.86
C VAL A 153 -12.18 7.08 13.81
N GLY A 154 -13.20 7.93 13.88
CA GLY A 154 -13.23 9.09 14.77
C GLY A 154 -13.49 8.71 16.23
N PRO A 155 -13.38 9.69 17.16
CA PRO A 155 -13.65 9.47 18.59
C PRO A 155 -15.08 8.99 18.89
N ASP A 156 -16.02 9.27 17.99
CA ASP A 156 -17.42 8.84 18.04
C ASP A 156 -17.64 7.43 17.46
N GLY A 157 -16.57 6.73 17.07
CA GLY A 157 -16.59 5.40 16.47
C GLY A 157 -16.98 5.38 14.99
N ARG A 158 -17.26 6.53 14.36
CA ARG A 158 -17.68 6.59 12.95
C ARG A 158 -16.47 6.58 12.02
N THR A 159 -16.62 5.92 10.87
CA THR A 159 -15.62 6.01 9.81
C THR A 159 -15.79 7.34 9.07
N VAL A 160 -14.70 8.09 8.99
CA VAL A 160 -14.61 9.38 8.29
C VAL A 160 -13.58 9.32 7.18
N GLU A 161 -13.83 10.04 6.10
CA GLU A 161 -12.87 10.25 5.02
C GLU A 161 -12.02 11.48 5.28
N VAL A 162 -10.72 11.37 5.04
CA VAL A 162 -9.71 12.41 5.24
C VAL A 162 -9.09 12.76 3.89
N ASP A 163 -9.08 14.05 3.58
CA ASP A 163 -8.45 14.63 2.39
C ASP A 163 -6.91 14.61 2.53
N LEU A 164 -6.23 14.09 1.52
CA LEU A 164 -4.77 14.03 1.44
C LEU A 164 -4.14 15.15 0.61
N ALA A 165 -4.92 16.10 0.08
CA ALA A 165 -4.36 17.24 -0.66
C ALA A 165 -3.29 18.00 0.13
N GLY A 166 -3.51 18.23 1.43
CA GLY A 166 -2.55 18.88 2.34
C GLY A 166 -1.46 17.95 2.91
N ALA A 167 -1.54 16.64 2.66
CA ALA A 167 -0.54 15.66 3.06
C ALA A 167 -0.50 14.49 2.05
N PRO A 168 0.09 14.68 0.84
CA PRO A 168 -0.01 13.69 -0.25
C PRO A 168 0.55 12.30 0.06
N PHE A 169 1.45 12.23 1.05
CA PHE A 169 2.04 11.00 1.55
C PHE A 169 1.53 10.63 2.94
N GLY A 170 0.41 11.20 3.39
CA GLY A 170 -0.08 11.07 4.77
C GLY A 170 0.85 11.75 5.78
N ALA A 171 0.58 11.53 7.07
CA ALA A 171 1.35 12.10 8.18
C ALA A 171 1.29 11.18 9.41
N GLY A 172 2.15 11.46 10.39
CA GLY A 172 2.19 10.75 11.67
C GLY A 172 2.67 9.29 11.54
N PRO A 173 2.25 8.39 12.45
CA PRO A 173 2.67 6.98 12.44
C PRO A 173 2.39 6.25 11.12
N HIS A 174 1.39 6.71 10.37
CA HIS A 174 0.95 6.12 9.10
C HIS A 174 1.40 6.92 7.87
N ALA A 175 2.38 7.81 8.00
CA ALA A 175 3.00 8.45 6.82
C ALA A 175 3.58 7.39 5.89
N CYS A 176 3.44 7.60 4.58
CA CYS A 176 3.80 6.67 3.53
C CYS A 176 5.29 6.29 3.61
N PRO A 177 5.62 5.00 3.86
CA PRO A 177 7.00 4.55 3.89
C PRO A 177 7.66 4.62 2.50
N GLY A 178 6.87 4.56 1.43
CA GLY A 178 7.34 4.59 0.04
C GLY A 178 7.51 5.98 -0.56
N ARG A 179 7.51 7.06 0.25
CA ARG A 179 7.58 8.44 -0.26
C ARG A 179 8.80 8.67 -1.16
N ALA A 180 10.00 8.34 -0.67
CA ALA A 180 11.24 8.52 -1.41
C ALA A 180 11.24 7.74 -2.74
N LEU A 181 10.68 6.53 -2.73
CA LEU A 181 10.55 5.69 -3.93
C LEU A 181 9.62 6.33 -4.98
N ALA A 182 8.48 6.85 -4.54
CA ALA A 182 7.52 7.51 -5.42
C ALA A 182 8.06 8.83 -5.99
N GLU A 183 8.75 9.63 -5.19
CA GLU A 183 9.37 10.89 -5.62
C GLU A 183 10.51 10.64 -6.63
N ALA A 184 11.38 9.66 -6.35
CA ALA A 184 12.43 9.26 -7.30
C ALA A 184 11.85 8.80 -8.63
N ARG A 185 10.73 8.06 -8.60
CA ARG A 185 10.04 7.62 -9.82
C ARG A 185 9.45 8.80 -10.60
N ALA A 186 8.76 9.72 -9.92
CA ALA A 186 8.17 10.89 -10.55
C ALA A 186 9.22 11.78 -11.23
N ALA A 187 10.39 11.93 -10.61
CA ALA A 187 11.51 12.70 -11.17
C ALA A 187 12.12 12.05 -12.42
N ALA A 188 12.00 10.73 -12.59
CA ALA A 188 12.56 10.01 -13.73
C ALA A 188 11.65 10.00 -14.97
N VAL A 189 10.36 10.34 -14.84
CA VAL A 189 9.43 10.43 -15.97
C VAL A 189 9.69 11.75 -16.73
N PRO A 190 9.98 11.71 -18.04
CA PRO A 190 10.12 12.92 -18.86
C PRO A 190 8.86 13.79 -18.77
N ARG A 191 9.04 15.10 -18.65
CA ARG A 191 7.94 16.08 -18.70
C ARG A 191 7.62 16.47 -20.14
#